data_AF-A0A2D7K6B5-F1
#
_entry.id   AF-A0A2D7K6B5-F1
#
_cell.length_a   1.000
_cell.length_b   1.000
_cell.length_c   1.000
_cell.angle_alpha   90.00
_cell.angle_beta   90.00
_cell.angle_gamma   90.00
#
_symmetry.space_group_name_H-M   'P 1'
#
loop_
_entity.id
_entity.type
_entity.pdbx_description
1 polymer ?
#
loop_
_entity_poly.entity_id
_entity_poly.type
_entity_poly.pdbx_seq_one_letter_code
_entity_poly.pdbx_strand_id
1 'polypeptide(L)'
;MTKKMYFNKLDSLRTFAFLLVYWQHIVSIFLHKIHINSTLLNKIIIKFIFTGGVGVHIFFVLSGFLITYLLIQETKKNKKINIKFFYFRRALRIWPVYYLVLITGIFIIPNIFKSINFEGNILMNLLFFNNYYLTGSPISITWSVAIEEQFYIFWPILFALFKGKRILYLSYGIFLFSLFYSLHYSGTKLGYYGTISNLKYLMVGCIGSILFSKKNKSLIKLLNHKNFKLEYIVITTIILHVSSNIFYSLAAVLNVILIVLYLLIILNLVLNSNNNSTVFTKIGKYTYGLYLYHPTVILICKIFFDKYNLNYKNEIIPIVLLITTSTILTFGVAKISYNYFEKYFLKIKRKYNLLK
;
A
#
# COMPACT_ATOMS: atom_id res chain seq x y z
N MET A 1 -21.90 -22.48 -1.49
CA MET A 1 -21.53 -21.25 -0.75
C MET A 1 -21.13 -20.14 -1.73
N THR A 2 -22.11 -19.49 -2.32
CA THR A 2 -21.98 -18.22 -3.05
C THR A 2 -22.40 -17.11 -2.09
N LYS A 3 -21.44 -16.37 -1.52
CA LYS A 3 -21.58 -15.02 -0.95
C LYS A 3 -20.33 -14.66 -0.14
N LYS A 4 -19.39 -13.99 -0.79
CA LYS A 4 -18.62 -12.87 -0.23
C LYS A 4 -17.76 -12.33 -1.36
N MET A 5 -18.37 -11.49 -2.18
CA MET A 5 -17.67 -10.74 -3.22
C MET A 5 -16.91 -9.53 -2.67
N TYR A 6 -17.15 -9.22 -1.39
CA TYR A 6 -16.58 -8.10 -0.68
C TYR A 6 -16.14 -8.55 0.72
N PHE A 7 -14.90 -8.24 1.08
CA PHE A 7 -14.33 -8.60 2.37
C PHE A 7 -14.15 -7.35 3.22
N ASN A 8 -15.14 -7.02 4.05
CA ASN A 8 -15.11 -5.82 4.93
C ASN A 8 -13.80 -5.73 5.73
N LYS A 9 -13.30 -6.86 6.24
CA LYS A 9 -12.05 -6.92 7.03
C LYS A 9 -10.81 -6.50 6.24
N LEU A 10 -10.80 -6.61 4.90
CA LEU A 10 -9.69 -6.13 4.08
C LEU A 10 -9.65 -4.60 4.01
N ASP A 11 -10.77 -3.91 4.18
CA ASP A 11 -10.79 -2.45 4.29
C ASP A 11 -10.18 -1.97 5.61
N SER A 12 -10.39 -2.72 6.69
CA SER A 12 -9.69 -2.48 7.95
C SER A 12 -8.19 -2.65 7.80
N LEU A 13 -7.75 -3.71 7.10
CA LEU A 13 -6.33 -3.94 6.83
C LEU A 13 -5.72 -2.80 6.00
N ARG A 14 -6.42 -2.30 4.97
CA ARG A 14 -5.97 -1.11 4.21
C ARG A 14 -5.83 0.12 5.09
N THR A 15 -6.77 0.33 6.01
CA THR A 15 -6.70 1.46 6.94
C THR A 15 -5.49 1.33 7.86
N PHE A 16 -5.24 0.14 8.39
CA PHE A 16 -4.07 -0.13 9.22
C PHE A 16 -2.76 0.06 8.44
N ALA A 17 -2.66 -0.50 7.23
CA ALA A 17 -1.50 -0.33 6.35
C ALA A 17 -1.24 1.14 6.01
N PHE A 18 -2.30 1.92 5.73
CA PHE A 18 -2.18 3.37 5.56
C PHE A 18 -1.64 4.05 6.82
N LEU A 19 -2.18 3.75 8.00
CA LEU A 19 -1.75 4.38 9.25
C LEU A 19 -0.28 4.11 9.56
N LEU A 20 0.23 2.91 9.23
CA LEU A 20 1.66 2.60 9.33
C LEU A 20 2.49 3.52 8.45
N VAL A 21 2.13 3.68 7.18
CA VAL A 21 2.86 4.57 6.25
C VAL A 21 2.76 6.02 6.70
N TYR A 22 1.57 6.47 7.09
CA TYR A 22 1.31 7.81 7.59
C TYR A 22 2.18 8.14 8.79
N TRP A 23 2.21 7.25 9.79
CA TRP A 23 3.02 7.41 10.99
C TRP A 23 4.51 7.47 10.71
N GLN A 24 5.00 6.67 9.76
CA GLN A 24 6.40 6.79 9.34
C GLN A 24 6.69 8.13 8.69
N HIS A 25 5.83 8.62 7.78
CA HIS A 25 6.10 9.88 7.07
C HIS A 25 6.05 11.07 8.00
N ILE A 26 5.05 11.14 8.87
CA ILE A 26 4.92 12.24 9.82
C ILE A 26 6.15 12.27 10.75
N VAL A 27 6.57 11.12 11.28
CA VAL A 27 7.75 11.05 12.13
C VAL A 27 9.02 11.32 11.34
N SER A 28 9.19 10.77 10.14
CA SER A 28 10.40 10.97 9.34
C SER A 28 10.62 12.44 8.98
N ILE A 29 9.53 13.18 8.69
CA ILE A 29 9.61 14.59 8.30
C ILE A 29 9.96 15.50 9.49
N PHE A 30 9.60 15.09 10.73
CA PHE A 30 9.70 15.94 11.92
C PHE A 30 10.75 15.50 12.94
N LEU A 31 11.00 14.20 13.11
CA LEU A 31 11.96 13.66 14.09
C LEU A 31 13.40 13.53 13.56
N HIS A 32 13.67 13.75 12.26
CA HIS A 32 15.05 13.71 11.73
C HIS A 32 15.97 14.76 12.40
N LYS A 33 15.41 15.77 13.07
CA LYS A 33 16.17 16.82 13.76
C LYS A 33 16.19 16.71 15.29
N ILE A 34 15.50 15.73 15.88
CA ILE A 34 15.61 15.54 17.34
C ILE A 34 16.91 14.78 17.60
N HIS A 35 17.86 15.43 18.27
CA HIS A 35 19.03 14.77 18.86
C HIS A 35 18.57 13.89 20.02
N ILE A 36 18.00 12.74 19.68
CA ILE A 36 17.60 11.75 20.68
C ILE A 36 18.89 11.10 21.21
N ASN A 37 19.12 11.19 22.52
CA ASN A 37 20.25 10.54 23.20
C ASN A 37 20.40 9.08 22.75
N SER A 38 21.64 8.63 22.56
CA SER A 38 22.04 7.37 21.90
C SER A 38 21.73 6.08 22.69
N THR A 39 20.73 6.10 23.57
CA THR A 39 20.31 4.90 24.31
C THR A 39 19.79 3.84 23.34
N LEU A 40 19.98 2.56 23.69
CA LEU A 40 19.51 1.43 22.90
C LEU A 40 17.98 1.49 22.68
N LEU A 41 17.23 1.88 23.72
CA LEU A 41 15.79 2.04 23.67
C LEU A 41 15.36 3.07 22.62
N ASN A 42 16.04 4.22 22.56
CA ASN A 42 15.77 5.25 21.59
C ASN A 42 16.08 4.80 20.16
N LYS A 43 17.18 4.06 19.95
CA LYS A 43 17.49 3.46 18.64
C LYS A 43 16.40 2.45 18.22
N ILE A 44 15.88 1.66 19.16
CA ILE A 44 14.78 0.71 18.90
C ILE A 44 13.50 1.45 18.55
N ILE A 45 13.12 2.49 19.31
CA ILE A 45 11.92 3.29 19.05
C ILE A 45 12.02 3.98 17.68
N ILE A 46 13.15 4.61 17.38
CA ILE A 46 13.37 5.25 16.07
C ILE A 46 13.25 4.22 14.95
N LYS A 47 13.96 3.09 15.05
CA LYS A 47 13.88 2.01 14.05
C LYS A 47 12.46 1.45 13.93
N PHE A 48 11.72 1.32 15.03
CA PHE A 48 10.31 0.91 15.04
C PHE A 48 9.45 1.91 14.29
N ILE A 49 9.65 3.21 14.45
CA ILE A 49 8.84 4.19 13.73
C ILE A 49 9.17 4.21 12.23
N PHE A 50 10.43 3.98 11.86
CA PHE A 50 10.84 3.82 10.47
C PHE A 50 10.33 2.51 9.82
N THR A 51 9.67 1.61 10.56
CA THR A 51 9.05 0.38 10.03
C THR A 51 7.81 0.61 9.17
N GLY A 52 7.21 1.82 9.17
CA GLY A 52 5.90 2.03 8.54
C GLY A 52 5.84 1.76 7.03
N GLY A 53 7.00 1.62 6.37
CA GLY A 53 7.12 1.28 4.95
C GLY A 53 6.55 -0.11 4.65
N VAL A 54 6.43 -0.96 5.68
CA VAL A 54 5.70 -2.24 5.63
C VAL A 54 4.27 -2.08 5.14
N GLY A 55 3.61 -0.96 5.45
CA GLY A 55 2.25 -0.72 4.96
C GLY A 55 2.17 -0.78 3.43
N VAL A 56 3.21 -0.31 2.72
CA VAL A 56 3.29 -0.42 1.24
C VAL A 56 3.40 -1.88 0.80
N HIS A 57 4.21 -2.69 1.49
CA HIS A 57 4.32 -4.12 1.19
C HIS A 57 3.00 -4.86 1.42
N ILE A 58 2.26 -4.52 2.48
CA ILE A 58 0.91 -5.06 2.74
C ILE A 58 -0.04 -4.65 1.60
N PHE A 59 0.01 -3.39 1.14
CA PHE A 59 -0.76 -2.96 -0.03
C PHE A 59 -0.44 -3.78 -1.28
N PHE A 60 0.84 -4.02 -1.58
CA PHE A 60 1.22 -4.84 -2.73
C PHE A 60 0.71 -6.28 -2.64
N VAL A 61 0.90 -6.96 -1.51
CA VAL A 61 0.36 -8.33 -1.33
C VAL A 61 -1.17 -8.34 -1.46
N LEU A 62 -1.84 -7.34 -0.87
CA LEU A 62 -3.29 -7.19 -0.94
C LEU A 62 -3.78 -6.92 -2.37
N SER A 63 -3.09 -6.07 -3.13
CA SER A 63 -3.41 -5.72 -4.52
C SER A 63 -3.31 -6.95 -5.42
N GLY A 64 -2.21 -7.71 -5.31
CA GLY A 64 -2.04 -8.98 -6.02
C GLY A 64 -3.13 -10.01 -5.68
N PHE A 65 -3.47 -10.13 -4.39
CA PHE A 65 -4.53 -11.03 -3.93
C PHE A 65 -5.90 -10.67 -4.51
N LEU A 66 -6.31 -9.40 -4.36
CA LEU A 66 -7.64 -8.92 -4.74
C LEU A 66 -7.86 -8.93 -6.24
N ILE A 67 -6.87 -8.51 -7.02
CA ILE A 67 -7.00 -8.51 -8.48
C ILE A 67 -7.15 -9.93 -8.99
N THR A 68 -6.27 -10.83 -8.57
CA THR A 68 -6.33 -12.23 -8.97
C THR A 68 -7.63 -12.87 -8.51
N TYR A 69 -8.12 -12.52 -7.31
CA TYR A 69 -9.39 -13.04 -6.81
C TYR A 69 -10.55 -12.60 -7.71
N LEU A 70 -10.62 -11.30 -8.03
CA LEU A 70 -11.67 -10.76 -8.89
C LEU A 70 -11.64 -11.34 -10.31
N LEU A 71 -10.44 -11.53 -10.89
CA LEU A 71 -10.28 -12.18 -12.20
C LEU A 71 -10.75 -13.64 -12.17
N ILE A 72 -10.43 -14.38 -11.11
CA ILE A 72 -10.94 -15.74 -10.91
C ILE A 72 -12.46 -15.76 -10.80
N GLN A 73 -13.06 -14.86 -10.01
CA GLN A 73 -14.52 -14.80 -9.87
C GLN A 73 -15.20 -14.41 -11.19
N GLU A 74 -14.63 -13.46 -11.94
CA GLU A 74 -15.15 -13.03 -13.24
C GLU A 74 -15.10 -14.19 -14.25
N THR A 75 -13.99 -14.93 -14.28
CA THR A 75 -13.83 -16.13 -15.12
C THR A 75 -14.84 -17.21 -14.73
N LYS A 76 -15.06 -17.45 -13.44
CA LYS A 76 -16.06 -18.43 -12.96
C LYS A 76 -17.48 -18.05 -13.37
N LYS A 77 -17.82 -16.76 -13.35
CA LYS A 77 -19.16 -16.28 -13.69
C LYS A 77 -19.41 -16.22 -15.19
N ASN A 78 -18.45 -15.71 -15.97
CA ASN A 78 -18.65 -15.33 -17.36
C ASN A 78 -17.87 -16.20 -18.36
N LYS A 79 -17.17 -17.25 -17.89
CA LYS A 79 -16.23 -18.12 -18.65
C LYS A 79 -15.02 -17.41 -19.26
N LYS A 80 -15.04 -16.09 -19.40
CA LYS A 80 -13.96 -15.24 -19.90
C LYS A 80 -13.85 -13.95 -19.09
N ILE A 81 -12.66 -13.35 -19.14
CA ILE A 81 -12.38 -12.03 -18.55
C ILE A 81 -12.59 -10.97 -19.61
N ASN A 82 -13.26 -9.87 -19.25
CA ASN A 82 -13.31 -8.68 -20.07
C ASN A 82 -12.19 -7.72 -19.65
N ILE A 83 -11.04 -7.81 -20.33
CA ILE A 83 -9.84 -7.02 -20.04
C ILE A 83 -10.12 -5.52 -20.20
N LYS A 84 -10.90 -5.12 -21.21
CA LYS A 84 -11.30 -3.72 -21.43
C LYS A 84 -12.05 -3.16 -20.22
N PHE A 85 -13.04 -3.90 -19.70
CA PHE A 85 -13.78 -3.48 -18.51
C PHE A 85 -12.93 -3.54 -17.24
N PHE A 86 -11.97 -4.46 -17.16
CA PHE A 86 -10.98 -4.47 -16.09
C PHE A 86 -10.21 -3.14 -16.04
N TYR A 87 -9.64 -2.69 -17.18
CA TYR A 87 -8.88 -1.43 -17.23
C TYR A 87 -9.75 -0.21 -16.92
N PHE A 88 -10.96 -0.12 -17.49
CA PHE A 88 -11.87 0.98 -17.14
C PHE A 88 -12.17 1.05 -15.65
N ARG A 89 -12.38 -0.11 -15.00
CA ARG A 89 -12.65 -0.12 -13.56
C ARG A 89 -11.45 0.34 -12.73
N ARG A 90 -10.22 0.09 -13.19
CA ARG A 90 -8.98 0.48 -12.52
C ARG A 90 -8.68 1.95 -12.74
N ALA A 91 -8.73 2.42 -13.99
CA ALA A 91 -8.58 3.82 -14.34
C ALA A 91 -9.56 4.69 -13.55
N LEU A 92 -10.86 4.37 -13.55
CA LEU A 92 -11.88 5.12 -12.79
C LEU A 92 -11.73 5.06 -11.27
N ARG A 93 -10.91 4.15 -10.74
CA ARG A 93 -10.63 4.04 -9.30
C ARG A 93 -9.38 4.83 -8.91
N ILE A 94 -8.35 4.83 -9.76
CA ILE A 94 -6.99 5.24 -9.40
C ILE A 94 -6.69 6.60 -10.02
N TRP A 95 -6.82 6.71 -11.33
CA TRP A 95 -6.36 7.87 -12.10
C TRP A 95 -6.96 9.21 -11.65
N PRO A 96 -8.26 9.35 -11.31
CA PRO A 96 -8.80 10.64 -10.90
C PRO A 96 -8.05 11.27 -9.74
N VAL A 97 -7.87 10.53 -8.64
CA VAL A 97 -7.20 11.09 -7.44
C VAL A 97 -5.71 11.23 -7.69
N TYR A 98 -5.10 10.26 -8.38
CA TYR A 98 -3.69 10.32 -8.72
C TYR A 98 -3.35 11.59 -9.50
N TYR A 99 -4.06 11.86 -10.60
CA TYR A 99 -3.84 13.05 -11.41
C TYR A 99 -4.24 14.33 -10.69
N LEU A 100 -5.26 14.30 -9.83
CA LEU A 100 -5.60 15.44 -8.99
C LEU A 100 -4.42 15.80 -8.05
N VAL A 101 -3.81 14.80 -7.41
CA VAL A 101 -2.62 15.01 -6.56
C VAL A 101 -1.40 15.44 -7.36
N LEU A 102 -1.20 14.92 -8.58
CA LEU A 102 -0.13 15.39 -9.45
C LEU A 102 -0.33 16.87 -9.83
N ILE A 103 -1.52 17.26 -10.26
CA ILE A 103 -1.80 18.65 -10.65
C ILE A 103 -1.62 19.58 -9.45
N THR A 104 -2.15 19.22 -8.28
CA THR A 104 -1.99 20.05 -7.07
C THR A 104 -0.53 20.12 -6.63
N GLY A 105 0.18 19.00 -6.63
CA GLY A 105 1.56 18.91 -6.19
C GLY A 105 2.59 19.56 -7.12
N ILE A 106 2.35 19.55 -8.44
CA ILE A 106 3.27 20.11 -9.44
C ILE A 106 2.96 21.58 -9.72
N PHE A 107 1.69 21.96 -9.89
CA PHE A 107 1.32 23.28 -10.41
C PHE A 107 0.71 24.22 -9.36
N ILE A 108 -0.01 23.71 -8.36
CA ILE A 108 -0.73 24.58 -7.41
C ILE A 108 0.16 24.91 -6.22
N ILE A 109 0.74 23.89 -5.59
CA ILE A 109 1.46 24.03 -4.32
C ILE A 109 2.75 24.85 -4.45
N PRO A 110 3.63 24.59 -5.45
CA PRO A 110 4.84 25.42 -5.64
C PRO A 110 4.51 26.90 -5.90
N ASN A 111 3.40 27.19 -6.59
CA ASN A 111 2.97 28.56 -6.86
C ASN A 111 2.43 29.28 -5.63
N ILE A 112 1.76 28.57 -4.71
CA ILE A 112 1.27 29.13 -3.44
C ILE A 112 2.41 29.26 -2.42
N PHE A 113 3.26 28.24 -2.34
CA PHE A 113 4.35 28.12 -1.37
C PHE A 113 5.69 28.10 -2.11
N LYS A 114 6.26 29.29 -2.35
CA LYS A 114 7.53 29.48 -3.09
C LYS A 114 8.73 28.73 -2.48
N SER A 115 8.64 28.27 -1.24
CA SER A 115 9.65 27.43 -0.58
C SER A 115 9.61 25.97 -1.03
N ILE A 116 8.59 25.55 -1.78
CA ILE A 116 8.47 24.22 -2.37
C ILE A 116 8.75 24.34 -3.86
N ASN A 117 9.78 23.64 -4.33
CA ASN A 117 9.99 23.41 -5.75
C ASN A 117 9.62 21.97 -6.10
N PHE A 118 9.00 21.80 -7.27
CA PHE A 118 8.79 20.46 -7.82
C PHE A 118 10.13 19.92 -8.35
N GLU A 119 10.61 18.86 -7.72
CA GLU A 119 11.79 18.13 -8.17
C GLU A 119 11.34 16.78 -8.75
N GLY A 120 11.30 16.69 -10.08
CA GLY A 120 10.88 15.47 -10.76
C GLY A 120 10.68 15.62 -12.27
N ASN A 121 10.46 14.48 -12.93
CA ASN A 121 10.12 14.46 -14.36
C ASN A 121 8.60 14.33 -14.53
N ILE A 122 7.94 15.38 -15.04
CA ILE A 122 6.49 15.43 -15.22
C ILE A 122 6.00 14.27 -16.09
N LEU A 123 6.68 14.01 -17.22
CA LEU A 123 6.31 12.93 -18.14
C LEU A 123 6.35 11.56 -17.46
N MET A 124 7.38 11.32 -16.63
CA MET A 124 7.49 10.06 -15.89
C MET A 124 6.39 9.90 -14.83
N ASN A 125 5.87 10.98 -14.25
CA ASN A 125 4.70 10.90 -13.35
C ASN A 125 3.42 10.64 -14.14
N LEU A 126 3.23 11.32 -15.27
CA LEU A 126 2.04 11.14 -16.10
C LEU A 126 1.90 9.71 -16.62
N LEU A 127 3.03 9.06 -16.93
CA LEU A 127 3.10 7.71 -17.48
C LEU A 127 3.33 6.60 -16.44
N PHE A 128 3.28 6.90 -15.14
CA PHE A 128 3.52 5.92 -14.07
C PHE A 128 4.92 5.25 -14.16
N PHE A 129 5.97 6.03 -14.41
CA PHE A 129 7.39 5.61 -14.39
C PHE A 129 8.24 6.37 -13.36
N ASN A 130 7.60 7.17 -12.50
CA ASN A 130 8.28 7.94 -11.47
C ASN A 130 8.92 7.11 -10.36
N ASN A 131 8.69 5.79 -10.33
CA ASN A 131 9.45 4.88 -9.48
C ASN A 131 10.91 4.67 -9.96
N TYR A 132 11.21 4.97 -11.22
CA TYR A 132 12.58 5.00 -11.77
C TYR A 132 13.18 6.41 -11.75
N TYR A 133 12.34 7.44 -11.88
CA TYR A 133 12.71 8.85 -11.78
C TYR A 133 12.02 9.47 -10.56
N LEU A 134 12.55 9.14 -9.38
CA LEU A 134 11.94 9.50 -8.10
C LEU A 134 11.68 11.00 -8.01
N THR A 135 10.47 11.33 -7.60
CA THR A 135 10.05 12.70 -7.35
C THR A 135 10.07 13.01 -5.87
N GLY A 136 10.42 14.26 -5.56
CA GLY A 136 10.37 14.78 -4.20
C GLY A 136 8.94 14.94 -3.66
N SER A 137 8.85 15.37 -2.40
CA SER A 137 7.61 15.87 -1.82
C SER A 137 7.09 17.06 -2.66
N PRO A 138 5.77 17.27 -2.84
CA PRO A 138 4.65 16.69 -2.10
C PRO A 138 4.08 15.38 -2.67
N ILE A 139 4.63 14.87 -3.78
CA ILE A 139 4.08 13.71 -4.49
C ILE A 139 4.96 12.46 -4.38
N SER A 140 5.95 12.46 -3.50
CA SER A 140 6.97 11.41 -3.39
C SER A 140 6.42 10.00 -3.24
N ILE A 141 5.24 9.81 -2.64
CA ILE A 141 4.69 8.46 -2.40
C ILE A 141 4.17 7.76 -3.66
N THR A 142 3.99 8.51 -4.75
CA THR A 142 3.31 8.03 -5.97
C THR A 142 4.07 6.91 -6.70
N TRP A 143 5.35 6.69 -6.39
CA TRP A 143 6.14 5.57 -6.92
C TRP A 143 5.48 4.21 -6.70
N SER A 144 4.80 4.01 -5.56
CA SER A 144 4.16 2.73 -5.23
C SER A 144 2.93 2.49 -6.12
N VAL A 145 2.19 3.55 -6.43
CA VAL A 145 1.05 3.52 -7.36
C VAL A 145 1.52 3.23 -8.78
N ALA A 146 2.68 3.75 -9.18
CA ALA A 146 3.27 3.43 -10.48
C ALA A 146 3.56 1.93 -10.64
N ILE A 147 4.17 1.30 -9.62
CA ILE A 147 4.40 -0.16 -9.62
C ILE A 147 3.08 -0.93 -9.73
N GLU A 148 2.06 -0.51 -9.01
CA GLU A 148 0.73 -1.11 -9.09
C GLU A 148 0.13 -1.01 -10.50
N GLU A 149 0.12 0.17 -11.12
CA GLU A 149 -0.41 0.37 -12.47
C GLU A 149 0.34 -0.44 -13.52
N GLN A 150 1.67 -0.48 -13.45
CA GLN A 150 2.49 -1.33 -14.32
C GLN A 150 2.12 -2.81 -14.16
N PHE A 151 1.95 -3.31 -12.94
CA PHE A 151 1.46 -4.66 -12.69
C PHE A 151 0.03 -4.87 -13.25
N TYR A 152 -0.85 -3.88 -13.13
CA TYR A 152 -2.23 -3.94 -13.62
C TYR A 152 -2.32 -4.04 -15.13
N ILE A 153 -1.36 -3.47 -15.87
CA ILE A 153 -1.28 -3.61 -17.33
C ILE A 153 -1.05 -5.08 -17.71
N PHE A 154 -0.02 -5.73 -17.14
CA PHE A 154 0.40 -7.06 -17.60
C PHE A 154 -0.41 -8.21 -17.00
N TRP A 155 -0.76 -8.13 -15.71
CA TRP A 155 -1.36 -9.27 -15.01
C TRP A 155 -2.66 -9.82 -15.59
N PRO A 156 -3.70 -9.02 -15.95
CA PRO A 156 -4.93 -9.56 -16.53
C PRO A 156 -4.68 -10.25 -17.89
N ILE A 157 -3.68 -9.80 -18.66
CA ILE A 157 -3.28 -10.41 -19.92
C ILE A 157 -2.64 -11.77 -19.66
N LEU A 158 -1.64 -11.83 -18.78
CA LEU A 158 -0.99 -13.09 -18.38
C LEU A 158 -2.01 -14.08 -17.79
N PHE A 159 -2.92 -13.61 -16.95
CA PHE A 159 -3.97 -14.44 -16.37
C PHE A 159 -4.94 -14.98 -17.44
N ALA A 160 -5.25 -14.21 -18.49
CA ALA A 160 -6.10 -14.67 -19.59
C ALA A 160 -5.40 -15.70 -20.48
N LEU A 161 -4.09 -15.54 -20.73
CA LEU A 161 -3.28 -16.41 -21.56
C LEU A 161 -2.95 -17.74 -20.86
N PHE A 162 -2.57 -17.70 -19.59
CA PHE A 162 -2.15 -18.88 -18.82
C PHE A 162 -3.29 -19.38 -17.93
N LYS A 163 -3.70 -20.64 -18.11
CA LYS A 163 -4.82 -21.24 -17.37
C LYS A 163 -4.37 -22.33 -16.38
N GLY A 164 -5.20 -22.58 -15.36
CA GLY A 164 -5.08 -23.76 -14.49
C GLY A 164 -3.84 -23.76 -13.57
N LYS A 165 -2.93 -24.72 -13.78
CA LYS A 165 -1.65 -24.79 -13.05
C LYS A 165 -0.57 -23.90 -13.67
N ARG A 166 -0.64 -23.58 -14.97
CA ARG A 166 0.37 -22.77 -15.67
C ARG A 166 0.49 -21.36 -15.08
N ILE A 167 -0.64 -20.71 -14.79
CA ILE A 167 -0.62 -19.38 -14.13
C ILE A 167 0.01 -19.43 -12.73
N LEU A 168 -0.15 -20.54 -12.01
CA LEU A 168 0.48 -20.72 -10.70
C LEU A 168 2.00 -20.86 -10.84
N TYR A 169 2.48 -21.68 -11.78
CA TYR A 169 3.92 -21.83 -12.05
C TYR A 169 4.54 -20.52 -12.56
N LEU A 170 3.84 -19.79 -13.43
CA LEU A 170 4.26 -18.46 -13.86
C LEU A 170 4.38 -17.49 -12.67
N SER A 171 3.40 -17.50 -11.77
CA SER A 171 3.45 -16.67 -10.55
C SER A 171 4.66 -16.99 -9.67
N TYR A 172 4.98 -18.28 -9.50
CA TYR A 172 6.17 -18.72 -8.77
C TYR A 172 7.47 -18.31 -9.48
N GLY A 173 7.54 -18.46 -10.81
CA GLY A 173 8.69 -18.03 -11.60
C GLY A 173 8.96 -16.53 -11.47
N ILE A 174 7.92 -15.70 -11.62
CA ILE A 174 8.04 -14.24 -11.45
C ILE A 174 8.41 -13.89 -10.00
N PHE A 175 7.85 -14.60 -9.01
CA PHE A 175 8.21 -14.41 -7.60
C PHE A 175 9.70 -14.68 -7.35
N LEU A 176 10.21 -15.84 -7.79
CA LEU A 176 11.61 -16.21 -7.61
C LEU A 176 12.53 -15.24 -8.34
N PHE A 177 12.22 -14.90 -9.60
CA PHE A 177 12.97 -13.92 -10.37
C PHE A 177 13.03 -12.56 -9.67
N SER A 178 11.88 -12.05 -9.22
CA SER A 178 11.78 -10.80 -8.46
C SER A 178 12.56 -10.84 -7.15
N LEU A 179 12.56 -11.98 -6.45
CA LEU A 179 13.30 -12.17 -5.22
C LEU A 179 14.81 -12.09 -5.47
N PHE A 180 15.33 -12.87 -6.42
CA PHE A 180 16.76 -12.83 -6.76
C PHE A 180 17.19 -11.47 -7.30
N TYR A 181 16.38 -10.84 -8.14
CA TYR A 181 16.63 -9.48 -8.64
C TYR A 181 16.72 -8.48 -7.48
N SER A 182 15.79 -8.54 -6.53
CA SER A 182 15.79 -7.66 -5.36
C SER A 182 16.99 -7.89 -4.44
N LEU A 183 17.49 -9.13 -4.34
CA LEU A 183 18.69 -9.43 -3.55
C LEU A 183 19.95 -8.92 -4.24
N HIS A 184 20.05 -9.11 -5.56
CA HIS A 184 21.17 -8.62 -6.35
C HIS A 184 21.29 -7.09 -6.30
N TYR A 185 20.18 -6.38 -6.40
CA TYR A 185 20.13 -4.91 -6.32
C TYR A 185 19.89 -4.37 -4.91
N SER A 186 20.11 -5.19 -3.87
CA SER A 186 19.93 -4.77 -2.47
C SER A 186 20.78 -3.53 -2.15
N GLY A 187 20.22 -2.59 -1.40
CA GLY A 187 20.89 -1.32 -1.07
C GLY A 187 20.82 -0.23 -2.16
N THR A 188 20.36 -0.56 -3.37
CA THR A 188 20.24 0.43 -4.47
C THR A 188 18.80 0.96 -4.61
N LYS A 189 18.63 2.12 -5.26
CA LYS A 189 17.30 2.66 -5.60
C LYS A 189 16.46 1.66 -6.39
N LEU A 190 17.07 0.89 -7.30
CA LEU A 190 16.39 -0.15 -8.07
C LEU A 190 15.93 -1.32 -7.18
N GLY A 191 16.70 -1.69 -6.17
CA GLY A 191 16.31 -2.70 -5.18
C GLY A 191 15.06 -2.30 -4.38
N TYR A 192 14.91 -1.01 -4.06
CA TYR A 192 13.79 -0.51 -3.26
C TYR A 192 12.57 -0.08 -4.09
N TYR A 193 12.77 0.70 -5.14
CA TYR A 193 11.70 1.34 -5.93
C TYR A 193 11.46 0.67 -7.29
N GLY A 194 12.33 -0.25 -7.70
CA GLY A 194 12.19 -0.95 -8.96
C GLY A 194 10.97 -1.87 -8.97
N THR A 195 10.25 -1.89 -10.08
CA THR A 195 9.05 -2.71 -10.26
C THR A 195 9.39 -4.19 -10.13
N ILE A 196 10.46 -4.64 -10.80
CA ILE A 196 10.92 -6.02 -10.75
C ILE A 196 11.23 -6.43 -9.30
N SER A 197 11.88 -5.58 -8.50
CA SER A 197 12.19 -5.86 -7.10
C SER A 197 10.95 -6.00 -6.22
N ASN A 198 9.84 -5.34 -6.58
CA ASN A 198 8.60 -5.32 -5.79
C ASN A 198 7.54 -6.33 -6.26
N LEU A 199 7.69 -6.92 -7.45
CA LEU A 199 6.78 -7.96 -7.95
C LEU A 199 6.64 -9.15 -6.99
N LYS A 200 7.65 -9.46 -6.18
CA LYS A 200 7.62 -10.54 -5.17
C LYS A 200 6.43 -10.40 -4.23
N TYR A 201 6.11 -9.18 -3.77
CA TYR A 201 4.96 -8.92 -2.89
C TYR A 201 3.64 -9.18 -3.62
N LEU A 202 3.50 -8.62 -4.83
CA LEU A 202 2.31 -8.80 -5.67
C LEU A 202 2.08 -10.28 -6.02
N MET A 203 3.14 -11.00 -6.40
CA MET A 203 3.07 -12.41 -6.77
C MET A 203 2.67 -13.31 -5.60
N VAL A 204 3.16 -13.06 -4.38
CA VAL A 204 2.70 -13.81 -3.20
C VAL A 204 1.19 -13.61 -2.99
N GLY A 205 0.69 -12.39 -3.16
CA GLY A 205 -0.75 -12.12 -3.18
C GLY A 205 -1.50 -12.94 -4.23
N CYS A 206 -0.99 -12.95 -5.47
CA CYS A 206 -1.56 -13.71 -6.59
C CYS A 206 -1.62 -15.22 -6.31
N ILE A 207 -0.50 -15.79 -5.84
CA ILE A 207 -0.39 -17.21 -5.46
C ILE A 207 -1.41 -17.54 -4.37
N GLY A 208 -1.47 -16.74 -3.32
CA GLY A 208 -2.42 -16.93 -2.22
C GLY A 208 -3.87 -16.91 -2.70
N SER A 209 -4.21 -16.02 -3.63
CA SER A 209 -5.55 -15.92 -4.22
C SER A 209 -5.93 -17.14 -5.06
N ILE A 210 -4.99 -17.68 -5.86
CA ILE A 210 -5.19 -18.90 -6.65
C ILE A 210 -5.40 -20.10 -5.72
N LEU A 211 -4.54 -20.27 -4.70
CA LEU A 211 -4.63 -21.37 -3.74
C LEU A 211 -5.92 -21.32 -2.93
N PHE A 212 -6.30 -20.12 -2.46
CA PHE A 212 -7.56 -19.88 -1.76
C PHE A 212 -8.77 -20.23 -2.64
N SER A 213 -8.77 -19.78 -3.90
CA SER A 213 -9.89 -19.98 -4.83
C SER A 213 -10.06 -21.43 -5.29
N LYS A 214 -9.00 -22.24 -5.22
CA LYS A 214 -9.02 -23.70 -5.45
C LYS A 214 -9.47 -24.49 -4.22
N LYS A 215 -9.80 -23.82 -3.11
CA LYS A 215 -10.16 -24.44 -1.82
C LYS A 215 -9.13 -25.47 -1.36
N ASN A 216 -7.83 -25.13 -1.45
CA ASN A 216 -6.77 -26.04 -1.03
C ASN A 216 -6.99 -26.46 0.44
N LYS A 217 -7.26 -27.76 0.67
CA LYS A 217 -7.65 -28.31 1.98
C LYS A 217 -6.56 -28.08 3.02
N SER A 218 -5.29 -28.23 2.67
CA SER A 218 -4.16 -28.06 3.60
C SER A 218 -4.04 -26.61 4.07
N LEU A 219 -4.21 -25.65 3.16
CA LEU A 219 -4.19 -24.22 3.48
C LEU A 219 -5.34 -23.84 4.42
N ILE A 220 -6.57 -24.29 4.11
CA ILE A 220 -7.74 -24.03 4.96
C ILE A 220 -7.60 -24.69 6.33
N LYS A 221 -7.08 -25.93 6.38
CA LYS A 221 -6.83 -26.65 7.64
C LYS A 221 -5.81 -25.92 8.52
N LEU A 222 -4.71 -25.43 7.93
CA LEU A 222 -3.70 -24.64 8.63
C LEU A 222 -4.31 -23.35 9.21
N LEU A 223 -5.06 -22.60 8.40
CA LEU A 223 -5.66 -21.32 8.79
C LEU A 223 -6.76 -21.46 9.86
N ASN A 224 -7.45 -22.60 9.92
CA ASN A 224 -8.49 -22.90 10.92
C ASN A 224 -7.94 -23.62 12.16
N HIS A 225 -6.64 -23.90 12.22
CA HIS A 225 -6.06 -24.60 13.35
C HIS A 225 -6.14 -23.74 14.63
N LYS A 226 -6.41 -24.35 15.79
CA LYS A 226 -6.60 -23.62 17.07
C LYS A 226 -5.42 -22.71 17.46
N ASN A 227 -4.22 -23.11 17.05
CA ASN A 227 -2.97 -22.36 17.32
C ASN A 227 -2.71 -21.22 16.31
N PHE A 228 -3.49 -21.14 15.23
CA PHE A 228 -3.29 -20.18 14.15
C PHE A 228 -4.15 -18.90 14.35
N LYS A 229 -3.99 -18.26 15.52
CA LYS A 229 -4.71 -17.02 15.86
C LYS A 229 -4.06 -15.83 15.17
N LEU A 230 -4.90 -14.91 14.67
CA LEU A 230 -4.46 -13.69 13.97
C LEU A 230 -3.49 -12.85 14.83
N GLU A 231 -3.75 -12.74 16.12
CA GLU A 231 -2.93 -11.99 17.07
C GLU A 231 -1.48 -12.48 17.08
N TYR A 232 -1.26 -13.80 17.14
CA TYR A 232 0.09 -14.36 17.11
C TYR A 232 0.82 -14.05 15.80
N ILE A 233 0.14 -14.17 14.66
CA ILE A 233 0.72 -13.86 13.35
C ILE A 233 1.13 -12.38 13.30
N VAL A 234 0.28 -11.48 13.80
CA VAL A 234 0.55 -10.04 13.84
C VAL A 234 1.74 -9.75 14.75
N ILE A 235 1.77 -10.33 15.96
CA ILE A 235 2.88 -10.16 16.91
C ILE A 235 4.19 -10.67 16.30
N THR A 236 4.20 -11.88 15.71
CA THR A 236 5.38 -12.43 15.03
C THR A 236 5.83 -11.55 13.87
N THR A 237 4.90 -10.99 13.10
CA THR A 237 5.20 -10.07 12.00
C THR A 237 5.89 -8.81 12.52
N ILE A 238 5.39 -8.24 13.61
CA ILE A 238 5.98 -7.05 14.25
C ILE A 238 7.39 -7.37 14.74
N ILE A 239 7.58 -8.47 15.47
CA ILE A 239 8.88 -8.88 16.01
C ILE A 239 9.89 -9.08 14.89
N LEU A 240 9.57 -9.89 13.88
CA LEU A 240 10.51 -10.18 12.79
C LEU A 240 10.85 -8.93 11.97
N HIS A 241 9.91 -8.01 11.83
CA HIS A 241 10.17 -6.77 11.12
C HIS A 241 11.09 -5.84 11.91
N VAL A 242 10.86 -5.67 13.21
CA VAL A 242 11.79 -4.94 14.09
C VAL A 242 13.18 -5.59 14.04
N SER A 243 13.26 -6.92 14.14
CA SER A 243 14.51 -7.66 14.02
C SER A 243 15.20 -7.43 12.68
N SER A 244 14.47 -7.35 11.57
CA SER A 244 15.04 -7.10 10.24
C SER A 244 15.72 -5.72 10.12
N ASN A 245 15.25 -4.72 10.85
CA ASN A 245 15.88 -3.39 10.90
C ASN A 245 17.04 -3.31 11.90
N ILE A 246 17.15 -4.27 12.82
CA ILE A 246 18.25 -4.37 13.79
C ILE A 246 19.39 -5.20 13.21
N PHE A 247 19.09 -6.38 12.68
CA PHE A 247 20.03 -7.37 12.17
C PHE A 247 20.06 -7.36 10.63
N TYR A 248 20.81 -6.42 10.05
CA TYR A 248 20.88 -6.24 8.60
C TYR A 248 21.38 -7.48 7.84
N SER A 249 22.28 -8.27 8.44
CA SER A 249 22.76 -9.54 7.86
C SER A 249 21.65 -10.57 7.65
N LEU A 250 20.60 -10.54 8.47
CA LEU A 250 19.44 -11.43 8.39
C LEU A 250 18.23 -10.79 7.67
N ALA A 251 18.30 -9.50 7.34
CA ALA A 251 17.16 -8.74 6.82
C ALA A 251 16.57 -9.36 5.54
N ALA A 252 17.42 -9.85 4.64
CA ALA A 252 16.98 -10.52 3.41
C ALA A 252 16.09 -11.74 3.69
N VAL A 253 16.54 -12.65 4.58
CA VAL A 253 15.80 -13.86 4.96
C VAL A 253 14.52 -13.50 5.70
N LEU A 254 14.60 -12.58 6.66
CA LEU A 254 13.44 -12.12 7.42
C LEU A 254 12.39 -11.47 6.51
N ASN A 255 12.79 -10.72 5.49
CA ASN A 255 11.87 -10.13 4.52
C ASN A 255 11.09 -11.18 3.73
N VAL A 256 11.70 -12.32 3.37
CA VAL A 256 10.97 -13.41 2.72
C VAL A 256 9.89 -14.00 3.65
N ILE A 257 10.24 -14.21 4.93
CA ILE A 257 9.29 -14.71 5.94
C ILE A 257 8.14 -13.71 6.13
N LEU A 258 8.45 -12.41 6.22
CA LEU A 258 7.47 -11.34 6.37
C LEU A 258 6.46 -11.30 5.23
N ILE A 259 6.91 -11.49 3.98
CA ILE A 259 6.02 -11.54 2.80
C ILE A 259 4.96 -12.64 2.96
N VAL A 260 5.38 -13.81 3.45
CA VAL A 260 4.47 -14.94 3.71
C VAL A 260 3.52 -14.62 4.86
N LEU A 261 3.99 -13.99 5.93
CA LEU A 261 3.16 -13.57 7.06
C LEU A 261 2.09 -12.55 6.65
N TYR A 262 2.42 -11.57 5.78
CA TYR A 262 1.44 -10.63 5.24
C TYR A 262 0.33 -11.36 4.49
N LEU A 263 0.66 -12.38 3.69
CA LEU A 263 -0.32 -13.20 3.02
C LEU A 263 -1.19 -13.98 4.01
N LEU A 264 -0.59 -14.57 5.04
CA LEU A 264 -1.32 -15.33 6.06
C LEU A 264 -2.32 -14.45 6.83
N ILE A 265 -1.94 -13.20 7.14
CA ILE A 265 -2.86 -12.19 7.68
C ILE A 265 -4.04 -11.97 6.74
N ILE A 266 -3.79 -11.72 5.45
CA ILE A 266 -4.84 -11.49 4.44
C ILE A 266 -5.78 -12.69 4.34
N LEU A 267 -5.23 -13.91 4.25
CA LEU A 267 -6.02 -15.14 4.12
C LEU A 267 -6.86 -15.42 5.38
N ASN A 268 -6.29 -15.21 6.57
CA ASN A 268 -7.04 -15.36 7.83
C ASN A 268 -8.20 -14.37 7.91
N LEU A 269 -7.98 -13.09 7.55
CA LEU A 269 -9.02 -12.06 7.52
C LEU A 269 -10.13 -12.36 6.50
N VAL A 270 -9.78 -12.97 5.36
CA VAL A 270 -10.72 -13.37 4.32
C VAL A 270 -11.57 -14.56 4.79
N LEU A 271 -10.97 -15.60 5.36
CA LEU A 271 -11.68 -16.77 5.89
C LEU A 271 -12.62 -16.39 7.04
N ASN A 272 -12.10 -15.63 8.00
CA ASN A 272 -12.82 -15.21 9.20
C ASN A 272 -13.56 -13.89 9.00
N SER A 273 -13.82 -13.50 7.75
CA SER A 273 -14.55 -12.26 7.46
C SER A 273 -15.97 -12.36 8.01
N ASN A 274 -16.38 -11.44 8.88
CA ASN A 274 -17.77 -11.32 9.33
C ASN A 274 -18.32 -9.98 8.81
N ASN A 275 -19.65 -9.82 8.77
CA ASN A 275 -20.27 -8.59 8.28
C ASN A 275 -20.13 -7.40 9.25
N ASN A 276 -19.54 -7.60 10.43
CA ASN A 276 -19.39 -6.55 11.43
C ASN A 276 -18.53 -5.40 10.90
N SER A 277 -19.11 -4.20 10.86
CA SER A 277 -18.40 -2.98 10.52
C SER A 277 -17.67 -2.43 11.74
N THR A 278 -16.35 -2.32 11.68
CA THR A 278 -15.55 -1.59 12.66
C THR A 278 -15.32 -0.14 12.21
N VAL A 279 -14.82 0.73 13.10
CA VAL A 279 -14.39 2.10 12.72
C VAL A 279 -13.39 2.06 11.56
N PHE A 280 -12.43 1.13 11.60
CA PHE A 280 -11.46 0.91 10.52
C PHE A 280 -12.13 0.53 9.19
N THR A 281 -13.18 -0.30 9.18
CA THR A 281 -13.92 -0.59 7.93
C THR A 281 -14.55 0.66 7.33
N LYS A 282 -15.07 1.56 8.18
CA LYS A 282 -15.72 2.81 7.73
C LYS A 282 -14.71 3.80 7.16
N ILE A 283 -13.48 3.82 7.68
CA ILE A 283 -12.38 4.65 7.17
C ILE A 283 -11.83 4.07 5.86
N GLY A 284 -11.86 2.74 5.72
CA GLY A 284 -11.34 1.98 4.58
C GLY A 284 -11.75 2.46 3.18
N LYS A 285 -12.90 3.13 3.04
CA LYS A 285 -13.33 3.73 1.76
C LYS A 285 -12.53 4.97 1.35
N TYR A 286 -11.94 5.67 2.31
CA TYR A 286 -11.15 6.89 2.11
C TYR A 286 -9.64 6.61 2.00
N THR A 287 -9.19 5.37 2.21
CA THR A 287 -7.76 5.05 2.38
C THR A 287 -6.91 5.40 1.17
N TYR A 288 -7.49 5.38 -0.03
CA TYR A 288 -6.76 5.74 -1.24
C TYR A 288 -6.45 7.25 -1.29
N GLY A 289 -7.46 8.09 -1.05
CA GLY A 289 -7.25 9.53 -0.88
C GLY A 289 -6.33 9.86 0.29
N LEU A 290 -6.57 9.24 1.46
CA LEU A 290 -5.69 9.38 2.64
C LEU A 290 -4.22 9.09 2.29
N TYR A 291 -3.96 7.99 1.58
CA TYR A 291 -2.62 7.61 1.16
C TYR A 291 -1.99 8.61 0.16
N LEU A 292 -2.76 9.20 -0.75
CA LEU A 292 -2.20 10.15 -1.72
C LEU A 292 -2.03 11.57 -1.16
N TYR A 293 -2.98 12.06 -0.36
CA TYR A 293 -2.95 13.44 0.14
C TYR A 293 -2.01 13.65 1.34
N HIS A 294 -1.73 12.62 2.14
CA HIS A 294 -1.00 12.81 3.39
C HIS A 294 0.38 13.49 3.27
N PRO A 295 1.26 13.19 2.30
CA PRO A 295 2.59 13.80 2.26
C PRO A 295 2.48 15.30 1.98
N THR A 296 1.55 15.65 1.10
CA THR A 296 1.20 17.01 0.74
C THR A 296 0.67 17.79 1.94
N VAL A 297 -0.30 17.23 2.67
CA VAL A 297 -0.89 17.88 3.85
C VAL A 297 0.14 18.03 4.96
N ILE A 298 0.95 16.99 5.22
CA ILE A 298 2.04 17.05 6.20
C ILE A 298 3.03 18.16 5.85
N LEU A 299 3.41 18.29 4.57
CA LEU A 299 4.32 19.34 4.11
C LEU A 299 3.73 20.74 4.30
N ILE A 300 2.45 20.94 3.98
CA ILE A 300 1.77 22.22 4.19
C ILE A 300 1.74 22.57 5.69
N CYS A 301 1.36 21.63 6.56
CA CYS A 301 1.39 21.82 8.01
C CYS A 301 2.79 22.22 8.50
N LYS A 302 3.84 21.54 8.01
CA LYS A 302 5.23 21.88 8.31
C LYS A 302 5.55 23.34 7.99
N ILE A 303 5.24 23.78 6.78
CA ILE A 303 5.53 25.16 6.33
C ILE A 303 4.80 26.19 7.17
N PHE A 304 3.54 25.93 7.53
CA PHE A 304 2.79 26.80 8.43
C PHE A 304 3.44 26.88 9.81
N PHE A 305 3.84 25.75 10.40
CA PHE A 305 4.49 25.74 11.71
C PHE A 305 5.87 26.40 11.70
N ASP A 306 6.66 26.18 10.64
CA ASP A 306 7.95 26.86 10.41
C ASP A 306 7.77 28.37 10.29
N LYS A 307 6.73 28.84 9.58
CA LYS A 307 6.44 30.28 9.43
C LYS A 307 6.17 31.00 10.75
N TYR A 308 5.57 30.32 11.72
CA TYR A 308 5.27 30.87 13.05
C TYR A 308 6.34 30.56 14.11
N ASN A 309 7.51 30.05 13.70
CA ASN A 309 8.62 29.70 14.60
C ASN A 309 8.20 28.80 15.78
N LEU A 310 7.21 27.93 15.58
CA LEU A 310 6.81 26.98 16.61
C LEU A 310 7.95 25.97 16.83
N ASN A 311 8.48 25.88 18.04
CA ASN A 311 9.68 25.09 18.33
C ASN A 311 9.39 23.58 18.47
N TYR A 312 8.84 22.97 17.43
CA TYR A 312 8.52 21.53 17.37
C TYR A 312 9.75 20.63 17.30
N LYS A 313 10.96 21.18 17.37
CA LYS A 313 12.20 20.38 17.46
C LYS A 313 12.49 19.94 18.89
N ASN A 314 12.14 20.76 19.88
CA ASN A 314 12.53 20.54 21.27
C ASN A 314 11.33 20.46 22.22
N GLU A 315 10.16 20.93 21.80
CA GLU A 315 8.98 20.99 22.66
C GLU A 315 7.91 19.98 22.25
N ILE A 316 7.37 19.27 23.24
CA ILE A 316 6.35 18.23 23.04
C ILE A 316 5.03 18.84 22.54
N ILE A 317 4.65 20.02 23.05
CA ILE A 317 3.35 20.64 22.73
C ILE A 317 3.24 20.99 21.23
N PRO A 318 4.19 21.71 20.60
CA PRO A 318 4.16 21.93 19.16
C PRO A 318 4.19 20.66 18.32
N ILE A 319 4.89 19.60 18.77
CA ILE A 319 4.89 18.28 18.10
C ILE A 319 3.47 17.68 18.11
N VAL A 320 2.83 17.65 19.27
CA VAL A 320 1.46 17.11 19.42
C VAL A 320 0.46 17.93 18.60
N LEU A 321 0.56 19.27 18.63
CA LEU A 321 -0.29 20.15 17.82
C LEU A 321 -0.11 19.91 16.33
N LEU A 322 1.13 19.75 15.87
CA LEU A 322 1.43 19.48 14.46
C LEU A 322 0.87 18.11 14.02
N ILE A 323 1.08 17.06 14.83
CA ILE A 323 0.59 15.72 14.54
C ILE A 323 -0.94 15.69 14.49
N THR A 324 -1.59 16.33 15.46
CA THR A 324 -3.05 16.38 15.52
C THR A 324 -3.63 17.18 14.37
N THR A 325 -3.09 18.37 14.08
CA THR A 325 -3.53 19.22 12.96
C THR A 325 -3.34 18.53 11.61
N SER A 326 -2.17 17.94 11.34
CA SER A 326 -1.92 17.23 10.07
C SER A 326 -2.84 16.02 9.92
N THR A 327 -3.15 15.31 11.01
CA THR A 327 -4.05 14.16 10.98
C THR A 327 -5.48 14.59 10.69
N ILE A 328 -5.98 15.60 11.39
CA ILE A 328 -7.33 16.15 11.18
C ILE A 328 -7.46 16.65 9.73
N LEU A 329 -6.49 17.42 9.24
CA LEU A 329 -6.50 17.95 7.88
C LEU A 329 -6.40 16.84 6.82
N THR A 330 -5.55 15.84 7.01
CA THR A 330 -5.41 14.72 6.07
C THR A 330 -6.73 13.96 5.94
N PHE A 331 -7.39 13.65 7.06
CA PHE A 331 -8.69 13.00 7.06
C PHE A 331 -9.79 13.90 6.49
N GLY A 332 -9.76 15.19 6.79
CA GLY A 332 -10.69 16.18 6.24
C GLY A 332 -10.61 16.27 4.71
N VAL A 333 -9.41 16.50 4.17
CA VAL A 333 -9.15 16.58 2.73
C VAL A 333 -9.55 15.29 2.02
N ALA A 334 -9.16 14.12 2.54
CA ALA A 334 -9.53 12.84 1.94
C ALA A 334 -11.05 12.61 1.95
N LYS A 335 -11.76 13.00 3.01
CA LYS A 335 -13.23 12.88 3.10
C LYS A 335 -13.94 13.83 2.14
N ILE A 336 -13.45 15.07 2.00
CA ILE A 336 -13.96 16.05 1.04
C ILE A 336 -13.74 15.55 -0.40
N SER A 337 -12.50 15.18 -0.75
CA SER A 337 -12.15 14.56 -2.04
C SER A 337 -13.08 13.38 -2.35
N TYR A 338 -13.27 12.48 -1.40
CA TYR A 338 -14.10 11.31 -1.64
C TYR A 338 -15.54 11.68 -1.99
N ASN A 339 -16.16 12.57 -1.21
CA ASN A 339 -17.57 12.88 -1.35
C ASN A 339 -17.87 13.70 -2.61
N TYR A 340 -17.00 14.65 -2.97
CA TYR A 340 -17.24 15.60 -4.05
C TYR A 340 -16.57 15.21 -5.37
N PHE A 341 -15.46 14.47 -5.33
CA PHE A 341 -14.68 14.13 -6.52
C PHE A 341 -14.70 12.62 -6.80
N GLU A 342 -14.21 11.78 -5.88
CA GLU A 342 -14.03 10.34 -6.15
C GLU A 342 -15.36 9.61 -6.38
N LYS A 343 -16.40 9.96 -5.61
CA LYS A 343 -17.71 9.31 -5.67
C LYS A 343 -18.32 9.38 -7.07
N TYR A 344 -18.06 10.44 -7.83
CA TYR A 344 -18.52 10.58 -9.21
C TYR A 344 -17.94 9.46 -10.11
N PHE A 345 -16.62 9.33 -10.17
CA PHE A 345 -15.94 8.31 -10.96
C PHE A 345 -16.26 6.88 -10.47
N LEU A 346 -16.37 6.70 -9.14
CA LEU A 346 -16.74 5.42 -8.55
C LEU A 346 -18.18 4.99 -8.88
N LYS A 347 -19.11 5.93 -9.11
CA LYS A 347 -20.45 5.62 -9.63
C LYS A 347 -20.38 5.12 -11.07
N ILE A 348 -19.62 5.81 -11.93
CA ILE A 348 -19.41 5.39 -13.34
C ILE A 348 -18.80 4.00 -13.40
N LYS A 349 -17.79 3.73 -12.55
CA LYS A 349 -17.13 2.43 -12.42
C LYS A 349 -18.10 1.26 -12.25
N ARG A 350 -19.22 1.46 -11.54
CA ARG A 350 -20.23 0.40 -11.29
C ARG A 350 -20.88 -0.11 -12.57
N LYS A 351 -20.98 0.72 -13.62
CA LYS A 351 -21.53 0.33 -14.93
C LYS A 351 -20.71 -0.78 -15.60
N TYR A 352 -19.41 -0.81 -15.34
CA TYR A 352 -18.47 -1.79 -15.91
C TYR A 352 -18.25 -3.03 -15.02
N ASN A 353 -18.99 -3.16 -13.91
CA ASN A 353 -18.83 -4.30 -13.01
C ASN A 353 -19.66 -5.49 -13.48
N LEU A 354 -18.98 -6.52 -13.98
CA LEU A 354 -19.61 -7.74 -14.48
C LEU A 354 -20.02 -8.72 -13.37
N LEU A 355 -19.55 -8.48 -12.15
CA LEU A 355 -19.75 -9.40 -11.04
C LEU A 355 -21.09 -9.26 -10.32
N LYS A 356 -22.00 -8.37 -10.73
CA LYS A 356 -23.32 -8.09 -10.10
C LYS A 356 -24.01 -9.25 -9.39
#